data_AF-A0AAV7DYX7-F1
#
_entry.id   AF-A0AAV7DYX7-F1
#
_cell.length_a   1.000
_cell.length_b   1.000
_cell.length_c   1.000
_cell.angle_alpha   90.00
_cell.angle_beta   90.00
_cell.angle_gamma   90.00
#
_symmetry.space_group_name_H-M   'P 1'
#
loop_
_entity.id
_entity.type
_entity.pdbx_description
1 polymer ?
#
loop_
_entity_poly.entity_id
_entity_poly.type
_entity_poly.pdbx_seq_one_letter_code
_entity_poly.pdbx_strand_id
1 'polypeptide(L)'
;MASLRFFLLSLALANVILSVESRKTFMSSSRSSSSEKRNFTYVCDAARFAKIGLDVKDYGFCDKSLSYETRAKDLIDRMTLAEKVQNLGDQAYGVQRLGLPPYNWWSEALHGVSNVGHGTHFDQTVPGATSFPTVILTAASFNETLWKTIGQVVSTEARAMYNLGNAGLTYWSPNINVVRDPRMLKAMRLVMT
;
A
#
# COMPACT_ATOMS: atom_id res chain seq x y z
N MET A 1 -57.65 -11.18 14.70
CA MET A 1 -56.22 -11.54 14.76
C MET A 1 -55.37 -11.08 13.56
N ALA A 2 -55.92 -10.39 12.54
CA ALA A 2 -55.14 -9.94 11.37
C ALA A 2 -54.45 -8.56 11.54
N SER A 3 -54.93 -7.71 12.46
CA SER A 3 -54.47 -6.30 12.57
C SER A 3 -53.10 -6.13 13.25
N LEU A 4 -52.69 -7.06 14.12
CA LEU A 4 -51.43 -6.94 14.87
C LEU A 4 -50.20 -7.40 14.07
N ARG A 5 -50.41 -8.32 13.11
CA ARG A 5 -49.33 -8.84 12.24
C ARG A 5 -48.89 -7.81 11.19
N PHE A 6 -49.80 -6.98 10.68
CA PHE A 6 -49.47 -5.89 9.76
C PHE A 6 -48.65 -4.78 10.42
N PHE A 7 -48.94 -4.44 11.68
CA PHE A 7 -48.18 -3.43 12.43
C PHE A 7 -46.74 -3.87 12.72
N LEU A 8 -46.53 -5.15 13.06
CA LEU A 8 -45.19 -5.68 13.32
C LEU A 8 -44.32 -5.78 12.05
N LEU A 9 -44.92 -6.11 10.91
CA LEU A 9 -44.23 -6.10 9.61
C LEU A 9 -43.88 -4.67 9.16
N SER A 10 -44.75 -3.69 9.42
CA SER A 10 -44.49 -2.26 9.15
C SER A 10 -43.33 -1.71 9.99
N LEU A 11 -43.27 -2.03 11.29
CA LEU A 11 -42.14 -1.61 12.15
C LEU A 11 -40.81 -2.28 11.78
N ALA A 12 -40.85 -3.55 11.36
CA ALA A 12 -39.64 -4.27 10.93
C ALA A 12 -39.09 -3.67 9.62
N LEU A 13 -39.95 -3.34 8.66
CA LEU A 13 -39.56 -2.67 7.42
C LEU A 13 -39.02 -1.25 7.67
N ALA A 14 -39.64 -0.47 8.56
CA ALA A 14 -39.16 0.87 8.91
C ALA A 14 -37.76 0.86 9.56
N ASN A 15 -37.48 -0.12 10.43
CA ASN A 15 -36.15 -0.27 11.07
C ASN A 15 -35.07 -0.74 10.08
N VAL A 16 -35.42 -1.58 9.11
CA VAL A 16 -34.48 -2.00 8.04
C VAL A 16 -34.18 -0.82 7.11
N ILE A 17 -35.18 -0.02 6.74
CA ILE A 17 -35.00 1.16 5.89
C ILE A 17 -34.14 2.21 6.60
N LEU A 18 -34.39 2.49 7.88
CA LEU A 18 -33.56 3.41 8.69
C LEU A 18 -32.10 2.91 8.83
N SER A 19 -31.88 1.60 8.94
CA SER A 19 -30.52 1.02 8.99
C SER A 19 -29.78 1.13 7.65
N VAL A 20 -30.49 1.02 6.52
CA VAL A 20 -29.91 1.14 5.17
C VAL A 20 -29.63 2.60 4.82
N GLU A 21 -30.53 3.52 5.15
CA GLU A 21 -30.35 4.97 4.93
C GLU A 21 -29.19 5.51 5.80
N SER A 22 -29.09 5.05 7.06
CA SER A 22 -27.98 5.41 7.95
C SER A 22 -26.62 4.85 7.49
N ARG A 23 -26.59 3.69 6.81
CA ARG A 23 -25.37 3.18 6.18
C ARG A 23 -25.00 3.94 4.91
N LYS A 24 -25.99 4.37 4.12
CA LYS A 24 -25.75 5.20 2.93
C LYS A 24 -25.22 6.59 3.29
N THR A 25 -25.72 7.22 4.36
CA THR A 25 -25.20 8.50 4.85
C THR A 25 -23.83 8.37 5.50
N PHE A 26 -23.53 7.25 6.19
CA PHE A 26 -22.19 6.99 6.73
C PHE A 26 -21.13 6.68 5.65
N MET A 27 -21.51 6.02 4.54
CA MET A 27 -20.60 5.75 3.41
C MET A 27 -20.45 6.92 2.44
N SER A 28 -21.33 7.94 2.49
CA SER A 28 -21.30 9.07 1.55
C SER A 28 -20.51 10.28 2.07
N SER A 29 -20.02 10.28 3.31
CA SER A 29 -19.33 11.42 3.92
C SER A 29 -17.82 11.22 4.06
N SER A 30 -17.12 10.77 3.01
CA SER A 30 -15.65 10.90 2.92
C SER A 30 -15.09 10.72 1.50
N ARG A 31 -15.73 11.33 0.49
CA ARG A 31 -15.12 11.49 -0.85
C ARG A 31 -15.04 12.95 -1.25
N SER A 32 -14.35 13.73 -0.41
CA SER A 32 -13.63 14.91 -0.88
C SER A 32 -12.41 14.45 -1.66
N SER A 33 -12.62 14.05 -2.93
CA SER A 33 -11.56 13.87 -3.90
C SER A 33 -11.13 15.24 -4.44
N SER A 34 -10.58 16.09 -3.56
CA SER A 34 -9.66 17.12 -4.00
C SER A 34 -8.35 16.40 -4.29
N SER A 35 -8.09 16.13 -5.57
CA SER A 35 -6.82 15.64 -6.07
C SER A 35 -5.76 16.74 -5.94
N GLU A 36 -5.41 17.12 -4.71
CA GLU A 36 -4.10 17.72 -4.45
C GLU A 36 -3.09 16.63 -4.78
N LYS A 37 -2.36 16.79 -5.89
CA LYS A 37 -1.23 15.95 -6.28
C LYS A 37 -0.39 15.69 -5.04
N ARG A 38 -0.39 14.44 -4.57
CA ARG A 38 0.25 14.06 -3.31
C ARG A 38 1.75 14.20 -3.50
N ASN A 39 2.29 15.33 -3.06
CA ASN A 39 3.71 15.59 -3.16
C ASN A 39 4.40 14.78 -2.04
N PHE A 40 4.64 13.50 -2.31
CA PHE A 40 5.26 12.60 -1.34
C PHE A 40 6.77 12.81 -1.37
N THR A 41 7.27 13.79 -0.63
CA THR A 41 8.71 13.92 -0.47
C THR A 41 9.22 12.77 0.40
N TYR A 42 8.73 12.63 1.65
CA TYR A 42 9.00 11.52 2.58
C TYR A 42 8.21 11.74 3.88
N VAL A 43 8.22 10.79 4.84
CA VAL A 43 7.44 10.89 6.09
C VAL A 43 7.81 12.16 6.88
N CYS A 44 9.07 12.40 7.20
CA CYS A 44 9.48 13.54 8.03
C CYS A 44 9.64 14.86 7.25
N ASP A 45 8.64 15.24 6.47
CA ASP A 45 8.61 16.51 5.74
C ASP A 45 8.14 17.66 6.65
N ALA A 46 9.00 18.67 6.85
CA ALA A 46 8.74 19.78 7.77
C ALA A 46 7.54 20.64 7.36
N ALA A 47 7.34 20.87 6.06
CA ALA A 47 6.21 21.66 5.58
C ALA A 47 4.90 20.92 5.80
N ARG A 48 4.88 19.60 5.59
CA ARG A 48 3.72 18.75 5.86
C ARG A 48 3.40 18.68 7.35
N PHE A 49 4.40 18.52 8.21
CA PHE A 49 4.23 18.51 9.66
C PHE A 49 3.67 19.84 10.16
N ALA A 50 4.21 20.97 9.69
CA ALA A 50 3.68 22.29 10.00
C ALA A 50 2.22 22.45 9.56
N LYS A 51 1.83 21.94 8.37
CA LYS A 51 0.43 21.97 7.88
C LYS A 51 -0.55 21.22 8.80
N ILE A 52 -0.08 20.23 9.55
CA ILE A 52 -0.90 19.45 10.50
C ILE A 52 -0.66 19.84 11.97
N GLY A 53 0.03 20.95 12.23
CA GLY A 53 0.27 21.48 13.58
C GLY A 53 1.27 20.67 14.41
N LEU A 54 2.19 19.96 13.75
CA LEU A 54 3.25 19.17 14.40
C LEU A 54 4.63 19.77 14.06
N ASP A 55 5.62 19.59 14.95
CA ASP A 55 7.03 19.87 14.67
C ASP A 55 7.80 18.56 14.50
N VAL A 56 8.56 18.44 13.41
CA VAL A 56 9.41 17.27 13.11
C VAL A 56 10.44 17.04 14.22
N LYS A 57 10.90 18.11 14.89
CA LYS A 57 11.92 18.03 15.96
C LYS A 57 11.43 17.30 17.20
N ASP A 58 10.12 17.20 17.42
CA ASP A 58 9.52 16.53 18.57
C ASP A 58 9.52 15.00 18.45
N TYR A 59 9.91 14.47 17.27
CA TYR A 59 9.83 13.07 16.93
C TYR A 59 11.22 12.47 16.67
N GLY A 60 11.66 11.59 17.56
CA GLY A 60 12.96 10.90 17.43
C GLY A 60 13.06 10.07 16.16
N PHE A 61 11.94 9.50 15.68
CA PHE A 61 11.92 8.77 14.41
C PHE A 61 12.28 9.62 13.18
N CYS A 62 12.24 10.94 13.30
CA CYS A 62 12.65 11.89 12.26
C CYS A 62 14.10 12.37 12.35
N ASP A 63 14.80 12.07 13.45
CA ASP A 63 16.22 12.37 13.58
C ASP A 63 17.04 11.40 12.73
N LYS A 64 17.73 11.93 11.71
CA LYS A 64 18.55 11.15 10.78
C LYS A 64 19.91 10.73 11.37
N SER A 65 20.31 11.30 12.50
CA SER A 65 21.56 10.93 13.20
C SER A 65 21.42 9.62 13.99
N LEU A 66 20.19 9.22 14.32
CA LEU A 66 19.87 7.99 15.04
C LEU A 66 19.80 6.77 14.10
N SER A 67 20.06 5.58 14.65
CA SER A 67 19.93 4.32 13.90
C SER A 67 18.49 4.03 13.49
N TYR A 68 18.30 3.22 12.46
CA TYR A 68 16.97 2.83 12.00
C TYR A 68 16.16 2.12 13.09
N GLU A 69 16.80 1.28 13.89
CA GLU A 69 16.17 0.55 14.99
C GLU A 69 15.66 1.49 16.06
N THR A 70 16.47 2.49 16.44
CA THR A 70 16.08 3.51 17.42
C THR A 70 14.89 4.34 16.93
N ARG A 71 14.94 4.74 15.66
CA ARG A 71 13.87 5.53 15.03
C ARG A 71 12.58 4.73 14.89
N ALA A 72 12.67 3.47 14.46
CA ALA A 72 11.50 2.60 14.37
C ALA A 72 10.89 2.34 15.76
N LYS A 73 11.73 2.12 16.78
CA LYS A 73 11.28 1.94 18.16
C LYS A 73 10.56 3.18 18.69
N ASP A 74 11.13 4.38 18.52
CA ASP A 74 10.47 5.63 18.93
C ASP A 74 9.10 5.81 18.28
N LEU A 75 8.97 5.49 16.98
CA LEU A 75 7.69 5.53 16.28
C LEU A 75 6.67 4.56 16.89
N ILE A 76 7.06 3.30 17.12
CA ILE A 76 6.17 2.26 17.67
C ILE A 76 5.81 2.53 19.14
N ASP A 77 6.73 3.04 19.95
CA ASP A 77 6.48 3.36 21.37
C ASP A 77 5.47 4.51 21.52
N ARG A 78 5.38 5.40 20.53
CA ARG A 78 4.39 6.50 20.50
C ARG A 78 2.99 6.06 20.07
N MET A 79 2.85 4.87 19.48
CA MET A 79 1.55 4.33 19.05
C MET A 79 0.81 3.68 20.20
N THR A 80 -0.50 3.90 20.23
CA THR A 80 -1.44 3.10 21.01
C THR A 80 -1.52 1.66 20.48
N LEU A 81 -2.04 0.73 21.29
CA LEU A 81 -2.24 -0.65 20.84
C LEU A 81 -3.17 -0.74 19.61
N ALA A 82 -4.23 0.07 19.57
CA ALA A 82 -5.16 0.08 18.44
C ALA A 82 -4.48 0.55 17.14
N GLU A 83 -3.68 1.62 17.21
CA GLU A 83 -2.89 2.10 16.07
C GLU A 83 -1.88 1.05 15.59
N LYS A 84 -1.24 0.31 16.51
CA LYS A 84 -0.34 -0.79 16.14
C LYS A 84 -1.07 -1.87 15.35
N VAL A 85 -2.22 -2.32 15.85
CA VAL A 85 -3.04 -3.36 15.19
C VAL A 85 -3.47 -2.93 13.79
N GLN A 86 -3.85 -1.66 13.62
CA GLN A 86 -4.22 -1.12 12.31
C GLN A 86 -3.06 -1.06 11.31
N ASN A 87 -1.81 -1.14 11.76
CA ASN A 87 -0.64 -1.08 10.89
C ASN A 87 0.01 -2.45 10.63
N LEU A 88 -0.61 -3.57 11.05
CA LEU A 88 -0.10 -4.93 10.81
C LEU A 88 -0.44 -5.52 9.43
N GLY A 89 -1.47 -4.98 8.76
CA GLY A 89 -1.90 -5.45 7.44
C GLY A 89 -1.06 -4.91 6.29
N ASP A 90 -1.29 -5.41 5.08
CA ASP A 90 -0.66 -4.85 3.88
C ASP A 90 -1.14 -3.42 3.60
N GLN A 91 -2.40 -3.12 3.94
CA GLN A 91 -2.95 -1.77 3.94
C GLN A 91 -2.78 -1.15 5.33
N ALA A 92 -1.64 -0.51 5.57
CA ALA A 92 -1.37 0.16 6.84
C ALA A 92 -2.06 1.54 6.85
N TYR A 93 -2.92 1.77 7.83
CA TYR A 93 -3.72 3.00 7.92
C TYR A 93 -2.89 4.24 8.32
N GLY A 94 -1.65 4.06 8.76
CA GLY A 94 -0.81 5.14 9.29
C GLY A 94 -1.26 5.56 10.69
N VAL A 95 -0.76 6.72 11.13
CA VAL A 95 -1.12 7.34 12.41
C VAL A 95 -1.09 8.86 12.25
N GLN A 96 -2.26 9.46 11.99
CA GLN A 96 -2.37 10.87 11.66
C GLN A 96 -1.86 11.80 12.78
N ARG A 97 -2.07 11.45 14.05
CA ARG A 97 -1.58 12.21 15.22
C ARG A 97 -0.06 12.27 15.31
N LEU A 98 0.64 11.31 14.71
CA LEU A 98 2.10 11.27 14.63
C LEU A 98 2.62 11.77 13.28
N GLY A 99 1.74 12.27 12.41
CA GLY A 99 2.09 12.63 11.05
C GLY A 99 2.49 11.43 10.17
N LEU A 100 2.25 10.19 10.58
CA LEU A 100 2.56 9.00 9.79
C LEU A 100 1.45 8.77 8.73
N PRO A 101 1.75 8.87 7.42
CA PRO A 101 0.76 8.64 6.38
C PRO A 101 0.39 7.15 6.27
N PRO A 102 -0.76 6.81 5.68
CA PRO A 102 -1.06 5.44 5.30
C PRO A 102 -0.02 4.92 4.30
N TYR A 103 0.24 3.61 4.32
CA TYR A 103 1.20 2.96 3.46
C TYR A 103 0.68 1.60 3.01
N ASN A 104 0.81 1.31 1.71
CA ASN A 104 0.45 0.02 1.14
C ASN A 104 1.73 -0.79 0.91
N TRP A 105 1.88 -1.89 1.65
CA TRP A 105 3.03 -2.78 1.58
C TRP A 105 3.02 -3.67 0.34
N TRP A 106 1.84 -3.97 -0.19
CA TRP A 106 1.67 -4.85 -1.34
C TRP A 106 1.82 -4.10 -2.67
N SER A 107 3.02 -4.21 -3.24
CA SER A 107 3.30 -3.90 -4.64
C SER A 107 3.98 -5.09 -5.31
N GLU A 108 3.87 -5.21 -6.63
CA GLU A 108 4.44 -6.34 -7.39
C GLU A 108 5.44 -5.84 -8.44
N ALA A 109 6.57 -6.53 -8.59
CA ALA A 109 7.63 -6.15 -9.53
C ALA A 109 8.35 -7.36 -10.16
N LEU A 110 7.65 -8.48 -10.35
CA LEU A 110 8.26 -9.77 -10.67
C LEU A 110 9.11 -9.77 -11.96
N HIS A 111 8.66 -9.04 -12.98
CA HIS A 111 9.37 -8.87 -14.26
C HIS A 111 9.12 -7.47 -14.84
N GLY A 112 9.10 -6.46 -13.96
CA GLY A 112 8.58 -5.13 -14.26
C GLY A 112 7.60 -4.69 -13.20
N VAL A 113 7.52 -3.38 -12.95
CA VAL A 113 6.55 -2.82 -11.99
C VAL A 113 5.13 -3.12 -12.46
N SER A 114 4.26 -3.56 -11.55
CA SER A 114 2.88 -3.94 -11.86
C SER A 114 1.88 -3.17 -11.00
N ASN A 115 0.68 -2.97 -11.52
CA ASN A 115 -0.49 -2.43 -10.81
C ASN A 115 -1.30 -3.55 -10.12
N VAL A 116 -0.65 -4.67 -9.78
CA VAL A 116 -1.24 -5.71 -8.92
C VAL A 116 -0.94 -5.36 -7.46
N GLY A 117 -1.96 -5.48 -6.61
CA GLY A 117 -1.92 -5.03 -5.22
C GLY A 117 -2.47 -3.61 -5.05
N HIS A 118 -2.14 -2.99 -3.93
CA HIS A 118 -2.64 -1.66 -3.56
C HIS A 118 -1.57 -0.57 -3.55
N GLY A 119 -0.30 -0.94 -3.68
CA GLY A 119 0.83 -0.03 -3.55
C GLY A 119 1.21 0.72 -4.81
N THR A 120 0.86 0.22 -6.00
CA THR A 120 1.26 0.78 -7.29
C THR A 120 0.06 1.05 -8.17
N HIS A 121 0.05 2.18 -8.88
CA HIS A 121 -1.02 2.60 -9.80
C HIS A 121 -0.47 3.26 -11.06
N PHE A 122 -1.02 2.88 -12.22
CA PHE A 122 -0.75 3.55 -13.51
C PHE A 122 -1.87 4.55 -13.81
N ASP A 123 -1.49 5.69 -14.40
CA ASP A 123 -2.39 6.78 -14.76
C ASP A 123 -1.94 7.47 -16.06
N GLN A 124 -2.45 8.67 -16.35
CA GLN A 124 -2.05 9.42 -17.56
C GLN A 124 -0.59 9.90 -17.52
N THR A 125 -0.01 10.11 -16.33
CA THR A 125 1.37 10.55 -16.15
C THR A 125 2.34 9.36 -16.23
N VAL A 126 1.96 8.24 -15.62
CA VAL A 126 2.69 6.97 -15.69
C VAL A 126 1.77 5.91 -16.31
N PRO A 127 1.68 5.84 -17.65
CA PRO A 127 0.76 4.91 -18.32
C PRO A 127 1.19 3.45 -18.22
N GLY A 128 2.44 3.17 -17.87
CA GLY A 128 2.97 1.83 -17.70
C GLY A 128 4.43 1.83 -17.25
N ALA A 129 4.99 0.63 -17.14
CA ALA A 129 6.38 0.35 -16.79
C ALA A 129 6.96 -0.69 -17.77
N THR A 130 8.27 -0.86 -17.79
CA THR A 130 8.91 -1.82 -18.69
C THR A 130 8.51 -3.25 -18.30
N SER A 131 8.00 -4.02 -19.26
CA SER A 131 7.65 -5.43 -19.07
C SER A 131 8.75 -6.33 -19.64
N PHE A 132 9.58 -6.88 -18.77
CA PHE A 132 10.64 -7.83 -19.12
C PHE A 132 10.08 -9.23 -19.37
N PRO A 133 10.88 -10.15 -19.98
CA PRO A 133 10.54 -11.56 -20.03
C PRO A 133 10.25 -12.13 -18.64
N THR A 134 9.36 -13.11 -18.58
CA THR A 134 9.04 -13.81 -17.32
C THR A 134 10.29 -14.43 -16.72
N VAL A 135 10.31 -14.55 -15.39
CA VAL A 135 11.43 -15.04 -14.57
C VAL A 135 12.11 -16.29 -15.15
N ILE A 136 11.35 -17.28 -15.63
CA ILE A 136 11.91 -18.51 -16.21
C ILE A 136 12.69 -18.27 -17.52
N LEU A 137 12.24 -17.33 -18.36
CA LEU A 137 12.92 -16.97 -19.61
C LEU A 137 14.20 -16.17 -19.33
N THR A 138 14.13 -15.26 -18.35
CA THR A 138 15.32 -14.53 -17.89
C THR A 138 16.33 -15.50 -17.26
N ALA A 139 15.87 -16.53 -16.53
CA ALA A 139 16.73 -17.57 -15.94
C ALA A 139 17.44 -18.38 -17.02
N ALA A 140 16.74 -18.71 -18.10
CA ALA A 140 17.29 -19.46 -19.24
C ALA A 140 18.43 -18.74 -19.97
N SER A 141 18.67 -17.45 -19.69
CA SER A 141 19.85 -16.73 -20.19
C SER A 141 21.16 -17.10 -19.49
N PHE A 142 21.08 -17.68 -18.28
CA PHE A 142 22.22 -17.95 -17.39
C PHE A 142 23.16 -16.74 -17.20
N ASN A 143 22.62 -15.51 -17.26
CA ASN A 143 23.40 -14.29 -17.23
C ASN A 143 23.07 -13.45 -15.98
N GLU A 144 23.89 -13.56 -14.94
CA GLU A 144 23.70 -12.81 -13.69
C GLU A 144 23.75 -11.29 -13.86
N THR A 145 24.59 -10.80 -14.77
CA THR A 145 24.69 -9.36 -15.06
C THR A 145 23.41 -8.85 -15.71
N LEU A 146 22.77 -9.65 -16.56
CA LEU A 146 21.45 -9.33 -17.12
C LEU A 146 20.39 -9.23 -16.02
N TRP A 147 20.35 -10.19 -15.10
CA TRP A 147 19.45 -10.17 -13.94
C TRP A 147 19.61 -8.90 -13.09
N LYS A 148 20.86 -8.53 -12.79
CA LYS A 148 21.17 -7.32 -12.03
C LYS A 148 20.71 -6.07 -12.77
N THR A 149 20.96 -5.99 -14.08
CA THR A 149 20.54 -4.87 -14.91
C THR A 149 19.02 -4.71 -14.93
N ILE A 150 18.27 -5.81 -15.09
CA ILE A 150 16.81 -5.79 -15.03
C ILE A 150 16.33 -5.27 -13.66
N GLY A 151 16.89 -5.78 -12.57
CA GLY A 151 16.55 -5.32 -11.22
C GLY A 151 16.83 -3.82 -11.00
N GLN A 152 17.90 -3.29 -11.58
CA GLN A 152 18.23 -1.85 -11.51
C GLN A 152 17.23 -0.99 -12.28
N VAL A 153 16.81 -1.41 -13.48
CA VAL A 153 15.78 -0.70 -14.26
C VAL A 153 14.46 -0.70 -13.49
N VAL A 154 14.01 -1.87 -13.01
CA VAL A 154 12.76 -2.00 -12.25
C VAL A 154 12.79 -1.14 -10.98
N SER A 155 13.90 -1.14 -10.23
CA SER A 155 14.07 -0.30 -9.03
C SER A 155 14.03 1.20 -9.34
N THR A 156 14.59 1.60 -10.49
CA THR A 156 14.60 3.00 -10.94
C THR A 156 13.20 3.46 -11.32
N GLU A 157 12.46 2.66 -12.09
CA GLU A 157 11.05 2.93 -12.43
C GLU A 157 10.17 3.00 -11.18
N ALA A 158 10.30 2.01 -10.29
CA ALA A 158 9.62 1.97 -9.00
C ALA A 158 9.85 3.24 -8.18
N ARG A 159 11.10 3.70 -8.10
CA ARG A 159 11.44 4.91 -7.34
C ARG A 159 10.92 6.18 -8.02
N ALA A 160 10.97 6.26 -9.35
CA ALA A 160 10.39 7.36 -10.10
C ALA A 160 8.88 7.46 -9.87
N MET A 161 8.17 6.32 -9.92
CA MET A 161 6.74 6.24 -9.62
C MET A 161 6.41 6.63 -8.18
N TYR A 162 7.23 6.21 -7.20
CA TYR A 162 7.05 6.60 -5.80
C TYR A 162 7.14 8.12 -5.63
N ASN A 163 8.12 8.78 -6.25
CA ASN A 163 8.28 10.23 -6.18
C ASN A 163 7.09 10.99 -6.79
N LEU A 164 6.33 10.35 -7.70
CA LEU A 164 5.10 10.89 -8.27
C LEU A 164 3.84 10.57 -7.44
N GLY A 165 3.98 9.72 -6.42
CA GLY A 165 2.86 9.26 -5.58
C GLY A 165 2.06 8.09 -6.16
N ASN A 166 2.63 7.40 -7.14
CA ASN A 166 2.01 6.32 -7.89
C ASN A 166 2.50 4.93 -7.45
N ALA A 167 3.47 4.84 -6.55
CA ALA A 167 3.99 3.56 -6.07
C ALA A 167 4.39 3.62 -4.59
N GLY A 168 4.52 2.44 -3.96
CA GLY A 168 5.20 2.23 -2.68
C GLY A 168 6.71 2.02 -2.85
N LEU A 169 7.40 1.70 -1.75
CA LEU A 169 8.84 1.38 -1.73
C LEU A 169 9.12 -0.11 -1.51
N THR A 170 8.09 -0.92 -1.33
CA THR A 170 8.19 -2.35 -1.06
C THR A 170 7.49 -3.14 -2.14
N TYR A 171 8.16 -4.18 -2.60
CA TYR A 171 7.67 -5.05 -3.67
C TYR A 171 7.79 -6.51 -3.23
N TRP A 172 6.74 -7.30 -3.45
CA TRP A 172 6.69 -8.74 -3.15
C TRP A 172 7.36 -9.53 -4.28
N SER A 173 8.65 -9.26 -4.47
CA SER A 173 9.49 -9.85 -5.52
C SER A 173 10.94 -9.88 -5.03
N PRO A 174 11.77 -10.84 -5.49
CA PRO A 174 11.47 -11.88 -6.47
C PRO A 174 10.75 -13.10 -5.88
N ASN A 175 10.35 -14.04 -6.75
CA ASN A 175 9.95 -15.37 -6.33
C ASN A 175 11.10 -16.37 -6.56
N ILE A 176 11.66 -16.86 -5.46
CA ILE A 176 12.83 -17.74 -5.41
C ILE A 176 12.48 -19.19 -5.07
N ASN A 177 11.20 -19.55 -5.15
CA ASN A 177 10.80 -20.93 -4.93
C ASN A 177 11.25 -21.81 -6.10
N VAL A 178 11.79 -22.98 -5.79
CA VAL A 178 12.24 -23.96 -6.79
C VAL A 178 11.03 -24.63 -7.45
N VAL A 179 11.02 -24.66 -8.79
CA VAL A 179 10.02 -25.43 -9.58
C VAL A 179 10.32 -26.92 -9.47
N ARG A 180 9.82 -27.56 -8.41
CA ARG A 180 10.02 -29.00 -8.17
C ARG A 180 9.07 -29.90 -8.93
N ASP A 181 7.83 -29.46 -9.13
CA ASP A 181 6.80 -30.21 -9.84
C ASP A 181 6.39 -29.43 -11.09
N PRO A 182 6.52 -30.03 -12.30
CA PRO A 182 6.17 -29.35 -13.55
C PRO A 182 4.68 -28.99 -13.67
N ARG A 183 3.81 -29.57 -12.82
CA ARG A 183 2.38 -29.25 -12.77
C ARG A 183 2.07 -27.98 -11.98
N MET A 184 3.04 -27.38 -11.30
CA MET A 184 2.79 -26.14 -10.56
C MET A 184 2.37 -25.02 -11.54
N LEU A 185 1.11 -24.58 -11.44
CA LEU A 185 0.56 -23.51 -12.26
C LEU A 185 1.32 -22.17 -12.14
N LYS A 186 2.08 -21.97 -11.05
CA LYS A 186 2.92 -20.79 -10.84
C LYS A 186 4.34 -20.92 -11.41
N ALA A 187 4.68 -22.02 -12.10
CA ALA A 187 6.04 -22.30 -12.60
C ALA A 187 6.63 -21.16 -13.45
N MET A 188 5.82 -20.47 -14.24
CA MET A 188 6.28 -19.35 -15.08
C MET A 188 6.76 -18.11 -14.28
N ARG A 189 6.46 -18.05 -12.99
CA ARG A 189 6.84 -16.97 -12.07
C ARG A 189 8.09 -17.27 -11.24
N LEU A 190 8.71 -18.44 -11.40
CA LEU A 190 9.73 -18.98 -10.50
C LEU A 190 11.12 -18.97 -11.15
N VAL A 191 12.16 -18.80 -10.32
CA VAL A 191 13.56 -19.02 -10.72
C VAL A 191 13.87 -20.51 -10.63
N MET A 192 14.33 -21.13 -11.72
CA MET A 192 15.05 -22.41 -11.66
C MET A 192 16.49 -22.10 -11.24
N THR A 193 16.87 -22.53 -10.04
CA THR A 193 18.27 -22.58 -9.59
C THR A 193 18.97 -23.79 -10.15
#